data_AF-X0IX93-F1
#
_entry.id   AF-X0IX93-F1
#
_cell.length_a   1.000
_cell.length_b   1.000
_cell.length_c   1.000
_cell.angle_alpha   90.00
_cell.angle_beta   90.00
_cell.angle_gamma   90.00
#
_symmetry.space_group_name_H-M   'P 1'
#
loop_
_entity.id
_entity.type
_entity.pdbx_description
1 polymer ?
#
loop_
_entity_poly.entity_id
_entity_poly.type
_entity_poly.pdbx_seq_one_letter_code
_entity_poly.pdbx_strand_id
1 'polypeptide(L)'
;MQFSTSFLVAALFGTAFAMPQANPTDCPETSAIPTCGAPCITSAASAVGCSNIACQCASSSAIQASAINCVLDNCGFLEALQVQASAAAVCTACA
;
A
#
# COMPACT_ATOMS: atom_id res chain seq x y z
N MET A 1 -33.36 10.38 2.54
CA MET A 1 -33.51 11.64 1.78
C MET A 1 -32.38 12.59 2.20
N GLN A 2 -31.45 12.87 1.27
CA GLN A 2 -30.62 14.09 1.14
C GLN A 2 -29.69 14.47 2.32
N PHE A 3 -28.36 14.31 2.25
CA PHE A 3 -27.37 15.16 1.57
C PHE A 3 -27.58 16.68 1.70
N SER A 4 -26.80 17.35 2.55
CA SER A 4 -26.46 18.78 2.46
C SER A 4 -25.17 19.02 3.28
N THR A 5 -24.01 18.98 2.62
CA THR A 5 -23.22 20.14 2.12
C THR A 5 -22.38 20.77 3.25
N SER A 6 -21.08 21.09 3.13
CA SER A 6 -20.08 21.09 2.06
C SER A 6 -18.72 21.40 2.71
N PHE A 7 -17.61 20.99 2.09
CA PHE A 7 -16.31 21.68 1.93
C PHE A 7 -15.27 20.60 1.56
N LEU A 8 -15.19 20.19 0.30
CA LEU A 8 -14.26 20.70 -0.72
C LEU A 8 -12.78 20.67 -0.29
N VAL A 9 -12.06 19.61 -0.67
CA VAL A 9 -10.71 19.72 -1.28
C VAL A 9 -10.55 18.67 -2.38
N ALA A 10 -10.35 19.18 -3.59
CA ALA A 10 -9.63 18.63 -4.73
C ALA A 10 -9.97 17.21 -5.23
N ALA A 11 -10.76 17.18 -6.30
CA ALA A 11 -10.46 16.32 -7.45
C ALA A 11 -8.99 16.44 -7.84
N LEU A 12 -8.39 15.38 -8.41
CA LEU A 12 -7.44 15.42 -9.53
C LEU A 12 -7.15 13.96 -9.96
N PHE A 13 -7.73 13.58 -11.10
CA PHE A 13 -7.37 12.47 -11.99
C PHE A 13 -7.37 11.04 -11.44
N GLY A 14 -8.57 10.44 -11.39
CA GLY A 14 -8.72 9.01 -11.65
C GLY A 14 -8.56 8.72 -13.14
N THR A 15 -7.42 9.05 -13.74
CA THR A 15 -6.98 8.27 -14.90
C THR A 15 -6.87 6.86 -14.38
N ALA A 16 -7.69 5.98 -14.93
CA ALA A 16 -7.54 4.54 -14.79
C ALA A 16 -6.20 4.17 -15.43
N PHE A 17 -5.09 4.46 -14.74
CA PHE A 17 -3.95 3.58 -14.82
C PHE A 17 -4.50 2.32 -14.15
N ALA A 18 -4.74 1.30 -14.94
CA ALA A 18 -4.61 -0.06 -14.44
C ALA A 18 -3.16 -0.13 -13.91
N MET A 19 -2.98 0.30 -12.66
CA MET A 19 -1.80 -0.03 -11.91
C MET A 19 -1.82 -1.55 -11.93
N PRO A 20 -0.76 -2.23 -12.38
CA PRO A 20 -0.62 -3.62 -12.03
C PRO A 20 -0.60 -3.62 -10.50
N GLN A 21 -1.76 -3.82 -9.88
CA GLN A 21 -1.82 -4.45 -8.58
C GLN A 21 -0.99 -5.69 -8.82
N ALA A 22 0.16 -5.79 -8.15
CA ALA A 22 1.00 -6.98 -8.22
C ALA A 22 0.04 -8.16 -8.11
N ASN A 23 -0.17 -8.84 -9.23
CA ASN A 23 -1.22 -9.82 -9.29
C ASN A 23 -0.76 -10.88 -8.29
N PRO A 24 -1.56 -11.26 -7.27
CA PRO A 24 -1.13 -12.23 -6.26
C PRO A 24 -0.64 -13.56 -6.87
N THR A 25 -0.91 -13.79 -8.16
CA THR A 25 -0.38 -14.87 -8.99
C THR A 25 1.14 -14.81 -9.24
N ASP A 26 1.79 -13.65 -9.24
CA ASP A 26 3.26 -13.52 -9.38
C ASP A 26 4.00 -13.68 -8.05
N CYS A 27 3.32 -13.45 -6.93
CA CYS A 27 3.94 -13.51 -5.60
C CYS A 27 2.91 -13.87 -4.52
N PRO A 28 2.74 -15.15 -4.15
CA PRO A 28 1.74 -15.60 -3.19
C PRO A 28 1.94 -15.00 -1.79
N GLU A 29 3.17 -14.60 -1.45
CA GLU A 29 3.51 -13.95 -0.18
C GLU A 29 2.77 -12.62 0.04
N THR A 30 2.29 -11.96 -1.04
CA THR A 30 1.47 -10.75 -0.89
C THR A 30 0.13 -11.02 -0.21
N SER A 31 -0.40 -12.25 -0.27
CA SER A 31 -1.57 -12.65 0.51
C SER A 31 -1.31 -12.78 2.01
N ALA A 32 -0.05 -12.84 2.45
CA ALA A 32 0.32 -12.85 3.87
C ALA A 32 0.38 -11.43 4.47
N ILE A 33 0.23 -10.38 3.64
CA ILE A 33 0.10 -9.00 4.12
C ILE A 33 -1.32 -8.84 4.69
N PRO A 34 -1.46 -8.39 5.95
CA PRO A 34 -2.78 -8.22 6.53
C PRO A 34 -3.54 -7.10 5.80
N THR A 35 -4.84 -7.31 5.63
CA THR A 35 -5.73 -6.48 4.80
C THR A 35 -5.87 -5.05 5.30
N CYS A 36 -5.63 -4.81 6.60
CA CYS A 36 -5.62 -3.47 7.17
C CYS A 36 -4.47 -2.59 6.60
N GLY A 37 -3.34 -3.21 6.22
CA GLY A 37 -2.12 -2.51 5.78
C GLY A 37 -1.92 -2.51 4.26
N ALA A 38 -2.53 -3.46 3.55
CA ALA A 38 -2.51 -3.55 2.09
C ALA A 38 -2.90 -2.23 1.36
N PRO A 39 -3.99 -1.50 1.75
CA PRO A 39 -4.33 -0.24 1.09
C PRO A 39 -3.32 0.88 1.38
N CYS A 40 -2.70 0.86 2.57
CA CYS A 40 -1.66 1.82 2.95
C CYS A 40 -0.38 1.61 2.15
N ILE A 41 0.08 0.36 2.00
CA ILE A 41 1.24 0.01 1.17
C ILE A 41 0.98 0.39 -0.28
N THR A 42 -0.19 0.06 -0.83
CA THR A 42 -0.55 0.40 -2.22
C THR A 42 -0.53 1.91 -2.47
N SER A 43 -1.08 2.68 -1.52
CA SER A 43 -1.10 4.15 -1.61
C SER A 43 0.31 4.74 -1.50
N ALA A 44 1.14 4.20 -0.58
CA ALA A 44 2.52 4.63 -0.43
C ALA A 44 3.38 4.26 -1.64
N ALA A 45 3.21 3.05 -2.20
CA ALA A 45 3.86 2.62 -3.42
C ALA A 45 3.51 3.54 -4.60
N SER A 46 2.23 3.90 -4.71
CA SER A 46 1.74 4.87 -5.70
C SER A 46 2.35 6.26 -5.51
N ALA A 47 2.49 6.73 -4.26
CA ALA A 47 3.10 8.01 -3.93
C ALA A 47 4.60 8.06 -4.29
N VAL A 48 5.28 6.92 -4.21
CA VAL A 48 6.69 6.76 -4.64
C VAL A 48 6.80 6.53 -6.16
N GLY A 49 5.69 6.25 -6.85
CA GLY A 49 5.67 5.94 -8.29
C GLY A 49 6.07 4.50 -8.61
N CYS A 50 6.02 3.61 -7.63
CA CYS A 50 6.33 2.18 -7.80
C CYS A 50 5.07 1.36 -8.00
N SER A 51 4.95 0.73 -9.18
CA SER A 51 3.81 -0.13 -9.51
C SER A 51 4.14 -1.62 -9.54
N ASN A 52 5.41 -2.01 -9.42
CA ASN A 52 5.86 -3.41 -9.41
C ASN A 52 6.58 -3.74 -8.10
N ILE A 53 6.48 -4.99 -7.64
CA ILE A 53 7.17 -5.52 -6.45
C ILE A 53 8.66 -5.20 -6.46
N ALA A 54 9.38 -5.38 -7.58
CA ALA A 54 10.81 -5.08 -7.64
C ALA A 54 11.11 -3.61 -7.30
N CYS A 55 10.30 -2.68 -7.82
CA CYS A 55 10.41 -1.25 -7.49
C CYS A 55 10.03 -0.97 -6.03
N GLN A 56 8.94 -1.59 -5.56
CA GLN A 56 8.48 -1.43 -4.19
C GLN A 56 9.53 -1.92 -3.18
N CYS A 57 10.26 -2.97 -3.51
CA CYS A 57 11.30 -3.53 -2.66
C CYS A 57 12.59 -2.71 -2.72
N ALA A 58 12.98 -2.24 -3.90
CA ALA A 58 14.08 -1.28 -4.06
C ALA A 58 13.81 0.03 -3.30
N SER A 59 12.55 0.47 -3.24
CA SER A 59 12.10 1.70 -2.56
C SER A 59 11.41 1.42 -1.22
N SER A 60 11.65 0.25 -0.62
CA SER A 60 10.92 -0.21 0.57
C SER A 60 11.02 0.74 1.75
N SER A 61 12.15 1.43 1.92
CA SER A 61 12.34 2.43 2.96
C SER A 61 11.43 3.65 2.78
N ALA A 62 11.31 4.15 1.55
CA ALA A 62 10.43 5.28 1.24
C ALA A 62 8.95 4.88 1.39
N ILE A 63 8.58 3.68 0.92
CA ILE A 63 7.22 3.15 1.05
C ILE A 63 6.87 2.94 2.52
N GLN A 64 7.76 2.37 3.34
CA GLN A 64 7.53 2.20 4.77
C GLN A 64 7.34 3.55 5.46
N ALA A 65 8.19 4.54 5.19
CA ALA A 65 8.04 5.87 5.79
C ALA A 65 6.69 6.52 5.43
N SER A 66 6.21 6.35 4.20
CA SER A 66 4.89 6.83 3.77
C SER A 66 3.73 6.00 4.31
N ALA A 67 3.89 4.68 4.43
CA ALA A 67 2.82 3.77 4.84
C ALA A 67 2.65 3.72 6.37
N ILE A 68 3.71 3.91 7.16
CA ILE A 68 3.70 3.60 8.59
C ILE A 68 2.63 4.36 9.37
N ASN A 69 2.38 5.63 9.07
CA ASN A 69 1.33 6.40 9.74
C ASN A 69 -0.07 5.87 9.38
N CYS A 70 -0.30 5.50 8.12
CA CYS A 70 -1.57 4.92 7.67
C CYS A 70 -1.80 3.54 8.32
N VAL A 71 -0.76 2.70 8.35
CA VAL A 71 -0.83 1.36 8.94
C VAL A 71 -1.03 1.45 10.45
N LEU A 72 -0.37 2.37 11.15
CA LEU A 72 -0.57 2.56 12.58
C LEU A 72 -2.00 3.03 12.91
N ASP A 73 -2.57 3.90 12.09
CA ASP A 73 -3.94 4.40 12.28
C ASP A 73 -5.01 3.33 11.97
N ASN A 74 -4.78 2.50 10.93
CA ASN A 74 -5.76 1.50 10.48
C ASN A 74 -5.62 0.12 11.14
N CYS A 75 -4.40 -0.33 11.41
CA CYS A 75 -4.08 -1.66 11.95
C CYS A 75 -3.66 -1.63 13.43
N GLY A 76 -3.13 -0.50 13.90
CA GLY A 76 -2.46 -0.42 15.19
C GLY A 76 -1.00 -0.91 15.17
N PHE A 77 -0.31 -0.72 16.28
CA PHE A 77 1.15 -0.93 16.38
C PHE A 77 1.61 -2.38 16.16
N LEU A 78 0.90 -3.36 16.73
CA LEU A 78 1.29 -4.77 16.63
C LEU A 78 1.14 -5.29 15.19
N GLU A 79 0.02 -4.98 14.54
CA GLU A 79 -0.18 -5.37 13.15
C GLU A 79 0.70 -4.56 12.19
N ALA A 80 1.08 -3.32 12.51
CA ALA A 80 2.06 -2.59 11.70
C ALA A 80 3.41 -3.31 11.62
N LEU A 81 3.84 -3.92 12.73
CA LEU A 81 5.04 -4.76 12.76
C LEU A 81 4.87 -6.00 11.88
N GLN A 82 3.70 -6.64 11.95
CA GLN A 82 3.34 -7.80 11.13
C GLN A 82 3.35 -7.44 9.63
N VAL A 83 2.74 -6.31 9.24
CA VAL A 83 2.73 -5.77 7.88
C VAL A 83 4.15 -5.57 7.36
N GLN A 84 5.02 -4.96 8.17
CA GLN A 84 6.39 -4.67 7.80
C GLN A 84 7.19 -5.97 7.59
N ALA A 85 7.01 -6.96 8.49
CA ALA A 85 7.62 -8.27 8.35
C ALA A 85 7.14 -9.02 7.10
N SER A 86 5.82 -9.04 6.84
CA SER A 86 5.24 -9.64 5.64
C SER A 86 5.75 -8.96 4.37
N ALA A 87 5.81 -7.62 4.33
CA ALA A 87 6.32 -6.88 3.19
C ALA A 87 7.81 -7.17 2.93
N ALA A 88 8.63 -7.31 3.97
CA ALA A 88 10.03 -7.71 3.82
C ALA A 88 10.17 -9.16 3.30
N ALA A 89 9.31 -10.07 3.74
CA ALA A 89 9.27 -11.45 3.25
C ALA A 89 8.89 -11.50 1.76
N VAL A 90 7.86 -10.74 1.35
CA VAL A 90 7.48 -10.56 -0.07
C VAL A 90 8.67 -10.08 -0.90
N CYS A 91 9.40 -9.08 -0.41
CA CYS A 91 10.58 -8.58 -1.10
C CYS A 91 11.72 -9.59 -1.18
N THR A 92 11.85 -10.47 -0.21
CA THR A 92 12.87 -11.52 -0.24
C THR A 92 12.48 -12.66 -1.18
N ALA A 93 11.18 -12.97 -1.27
CA ALA A 93 10.68 -14.07 -2.08
C ALA A 93 10.48 -13.70 -3.56
N CYS A 94 10.23 -12.42 -3.87
CA CYS A 94 9.68 -12.00 -5.16
C CYS A 94 10.32 -10.76 -5.79
N ALA A 95 11.32 -10.13 -5.16
CA ALA A 95 12.05 -8.98 -5.74
C ALA A 95 13.34 -9.39 -6.44
#